data_AF-A0A1F9AL66-F1
#
_entry.id   AF-A0A1F9AL66-F1
#
_cell.length_a   1.000
_cell.length_b   1.000
_cell.length_c   1.000
_cell.angle_alpha   90.00
_cell.angle_beta   90.00
_cell.angle_gamma   90.00
#
_symmetry.space_group_name_H-M   'P 1'
#
loop_
_entity.id
_entity.type
_entity.pdbx_description
1 polymer ?
#
loop_
_entity_poly.entity_id
_entity_poly.type
_entity_poly.pdbx_seq_one_letter_code
_entity_poly.pdbx_strand_id
1 'polypeptide(L)'
;MLGQFVWEDESTTASVRALVKGYQENGIPIAGVIIDSPWETAYNTFEFDAERYPGARELIDDLHAQGLKVILWVTCMVNTEDPDYAYAREQGYLVPGLERQKWWKGEGGLLDYRNPEAVEWWHQRMDRAIALGIDGWKVDGTDPIALKKGWNFREQYRQLYYSDFYHYTRERTGQKTVIMARALEQVNEKTLGLPSWTNPFHLGFFLQFAPLDVSYMSWMGDQDPTFAGLRIALTNLLASAKADYLVVGTDIGGYRNGPLNQEVFLRWAELGAFSPLMENGGIQDHRPWAMDPETLEIYRSYSQLRAGLNPWLMDKAVAAWREGRSLVTPLNEGRFEYLLGDDLLVAPILRAGGKRKVVFPKGSDWIWLNDPGRVYKGGTCLKRIFALSEFPVYVRKGSPAQAILFP
;
A
#
# COMPACT_ATOMS: atom_id res chain seq x y z
N MET A 1 2.77 -12.56 4.37
CA MET A 1 1.79 -11.78 3.57
C MET A 1 2.48 -10.87 2.54
N LEU A 2 3.77 -11.05 2.17
CA LEU A 2 4.53 -10.09 1.33
C LEU A 2 4.35 -10.26 -0.19
N GLY A 3 3.30 -10.95 -0.62
CA GLY A 3 3.02 -11.13 -2.05
C GLY A 3 2.29 -9.94 -2.66
N GLN A 4 1.91 -10.09 -3.93
CA GLN A 4 1.21 -9.05 -4.67
C GLN A 4 -0.26 -8.96 -4.28
N PHE A 5 -0.73 -7.76 -3.93
CA PHE A 5 -2.15 -7.47 -3.71
C PHE A 5 -2.75 -6.76 -4.91
N VAL A 6 -4.03 -7.03 -5.19
CA VAL A 6 -4.74 -6.41 -6.32
C VAL A 6 -6.10 -5.91 -5.88
N TRP A 7 -6.57 -4.83 -6.48
CA TRP A 7 -7.83 -4.21 -6.10
C TRP A 7 -8.37 -3.31 -7.21
N GLU A 8 -9.66 -3.02 -7.13
CA GLU A 8 -10.39 -2.07 -8.00
C GLU A 8 -11.16 -1.11 -7.08
N ASP A 9 -11.22 0.17 -7.46
CA ASP A 9 -12.08 1.15 -6.79
C ASP A 9 -13.57 0.78 -7.03
N GLU A 10 -14.38 0.81 -5.96
CA GLU A 10 -15.82 0.51 -6.00
C GLU A 10 -16.20 -0.87 -6.59
N SER A 11 -15.53 -1.95 -6.14
CA SER A 11 -15.77 -3.31 -6.64
C SER A 11 -17.13 -3.92 -6.27
N THR A 12 -17.39 -5.12 -6.81
CA THR A 12 -18.57 -5.98 -6.55
C THR A 12 -18.13 -7.44 -6.44
N THR A 13 -19.00 -8.36 -5.99
CA THR A 13 -18.69 -9.81 -6.06
C THR A 13 -18.28 -10.25 -7.47
N ALA A 14 -18.97 -9.75 -8.50
CA ALA A 14 -18.70 -10.12 -9.88
C ALA A 14 -17.35 -9.57 -10.38
N SER A 15 -17.02 -8.31 -10.06
CA SER A 15 -15.76 -7.71 -10.49
C SER A 15 -14.57 -8.32 -9.76
N VAL A 16 -14.65 -8.59 -8.45
CA VAL A 16 -13.59 -9.29 -7.69
C VAL A 16 -13.30 -10.66 -8.29
N ARG A 17 -14.33 -11.46 -8.59
CA ARG A 17 -14.15 -12.78 -9.24
C ARG A 17 -13.53 -12.65 -10.63
N ALA A 18 -13.98 -11.68 -11.43
CA ALA A 18 -13.44 -11.43 -12.77
C ALA A 18 -11.98 -10.98 -12.72
N LEU A 19 -11.62 -10.12 -11.76
CA LEU A 19 -10.26 -9.63 -11.53
C LEU A 19 -9.33 -10.79 -11.21
N VAL A 20 -9.67 -11.59 -10.19
CA VAL A 20 -8.88 -12.76 -9.77
C VAL A 20 -8.72 -13.76 -10.92
N LYS A 21 -9.80 -14.08 -11.61
CA LYS A 21 -9.78 -14.96 -12.78
C LYS A 21 -8.85 -14.40 -13.88
N GLY A 22 -8.90 -13.10 -14.15
CA GLY A 22 -8.02 -12.45 -15.12
C GLY A 22 -6.55 -12.57 -14.76
N TYR A 23 -6.17 -12.37 -13.49
CA TYR A 23 -4.79 -12.60 -13.04
C TYR A 23 -4.35 -14.06 -13.23
N GLN A 24 -5.23 -15.03 -12.92
CA GLN A 24 -4.97 -16.46 -13.08
C GLN A 24 -4.82 -16.88 -14.54
N GLU A 25 -5.75 -16.50 -15.42
CA GLU A 25 -5.73 -16.85 -16.85
C GLU A 25 -4.49 -16.29 -17.56
N ASN A 26 -3.96 -15.17 -17.06
CA ASN A 26 -2.75 -14.54 -17.58
C ASN A 26 -1.46 -15.05 -16.91
N GLY A 27 -1.54 -15.97 -15.94
CA GLY A 27 -0.37 -16.51 -15.25
C GLY A 27 0.37 -15.49 -14.39
N ILE A 28 -0.37 -14.52 -13.82
CA ILE A 28 0.16 -13.47 -12.96
C ILE A 28 -0.15 -13.85 -11.50
N PRO A 29 0.87 -14.15 -10.68
CA PRO A 29 0.66 -14.58 -9.30
C PRO A 29 0.22 -13.43 -8.41
N ILE A 30 -0.80 -13.67 -7.60
CA ILE A 30 -1.30 -12.74 -6.56
C ILE A 30 -1.38 -13.47 -5.22
N ALA A 31 -1.26 -12.72 -4.13
CA ALA A 31 -1.38 -13.23 -2.77
C ALA A 31 -2.71 -12.86 -2.11
N GLY A 32 -3.41 -11.87 -2.63
CA GLY A 32 -4.69 -11.46 -2.09
C GLY A 32 -5.33 -10.31 -2.84
N VAL A 33 -6.56 -10.03 -2.43
CA VAL A 33 -7.37 -8.92 -2.91
C VAL A 33 -7.61 -7.94 -1.77
N ILE A 34 -7.63 -6.65 -2.11
CA ILE A 34 -8.20 -5.63 -1.23
C ILE A 34 -9.58 -5.30 -1.81
N ILE A 35 -10.62 -5.49 -1.00
CA ILE A 35 -11.97 -5.02 -1.32
C ILE A 35 -12.02 -3.57 -0.84
N ASP A 36 -11.93 -2.64 -1.80
CA ASP A 36 -12.06 -1.22 -1.52
C ASP A 36 -13.53 -0.83 -1.33
N SER A 37 -13.72 0.39 -0.85
CA SER A 37 -15.03 0.97 -0.65
C SER A 37 -15.76 1.26 -1.97
N PRO A 38 -17.12 1.31 -1.93
CA PRO A 38 -17.95 0.85 -0.83
C PRO A 38 -18.12 -0.68 -0.88
N TRP A 39 -18.03 -1.34 0.27
CA TRP A 39 -18.43 -2.74 0.42
C TRP A 39 -19.55 -2.94 1.44
N GLU A 40 -19.76 -1.93 2.26
CA GLU A 40 -20.73 -1.90 3.33
C GLU A 40 -22.08 -1.31 2.91
N THR A 41 -23.13 -1.55 3.70
CA THR A 41 -24.46 -0.92 3.56
C THR A 41 -24.41 0.61 3.69
N ALA A 42 -23.49 1.13 4.49
CA ALA A 42 -23.02 2.52 4.48
C ALA A 42 -21.57 2.54 4.99
N TYR A 43 -20.79 3.57 4.66
CA TYR A 43 -19.37 3.62 5.01
C TYR A 43 -19.11 3.30 6.49
N ASN A 44 -18.32 2.24 6.74
CA ASN A 44 -17.96 1.73 8.06
C ASN A 44 -19.14 1.24 8.93
N THR A 45 -20.23 0.72 8.33
CA THR A 45 -21.22 -0.12 9.06
C THR A 45 -20.70 -1.52 9.38
N PHE A 46 -19.62 -1.93 8.71
CA PHE A 46 -19.02 -3.26 8.79
C PHE A 46 -19.97 -4.39 8.40
N GLU A 47 -21.05 -4.06 7.70
CA GLU A 47 -22.04 -5.00 7.20
C GLU A 47 -22.01 -4.94 5.67
N PHE A 48 -21.65 -6.05 5.03
CA PHE A 48 -21.60 -6.11 3.58
C PHE A 48 -22.96 -5.75 2.96
N ASP A 49 -22.93 -4.87 1.96
CA ASP A 49 -24.10 -4.60 1.14
C ASP A 49 -24.45 -5.84 0.31
N ALA A 50 -25.62 -6.43 0.55
CA ALA A 50 -26.01 -7.70 -0.07
C ALA A 50 -26.36 -7.57 -1.55
N GLU A 51 -26.68 -6.36 -2.05
CA GLU A 51 -26.91 -6.12 -3.47
C GLU A 51 -25.59 -6.09 -4.26
N ARG A 52 -24.57 -5.45 -3.69
CA ARG A 52 -23.23 -5.32 -4.27
C ARG A 52 -22.38 -6.57 -4.08
N TYR A 53 -22.50 -7.20 -2.92
CA TYR A 53 -21.77 -8.41 -2.53
C TYR A 53 -22.71 -9.54 -2.09
N PRO A 54 -23.55 -10.05 -3.00
CA PRO A 54 -24.38 -11.21 -2.69
C PRO A 54 -23.46 -12.39 -2.33
N GLY A 55 -23.76 -13.02 -1.19
CA GLY A 55 -22.96 -14.14 -0.69
C GLY A 55 -21.53 -13.74 -0.28
N ALA A 56 -21.32 -12.58 0.37
CA ALA A 56 -19.99 -12.11 0.78
C ALA A 56 -19.13 -13.18 1.50
N ARG A 57 -19.72 -14.00 2.37
CA ARG A 57 -19.02 -15.14 2.98
C ARG A 57 -18.53 -16.13 1.94
N GLU A 58 -19.38 -16.54 1.01
CA GLU A 58 -19.03 -17.49 -0.05
C GLU A 58 -17.92 -16.93 -0.96
N LEU A 59 -17.95 -15.63 -1.26
CA LEU A 59 -16.85 -14.96 -1.96
C LEU A 59 -15.53 -15.09 -1.19
N ILE A 60 -15.53 -14.80 0.11
CA ILE A 60 -14.33 -14.88 0.95
C ILE A 60 -13.81 -16.33 1.03
N ASP A 61 -14.71 -17.29 1.31
CA ASP A 61 -14.38 -18.71 1.42
C ASP A 61 -13.79 -19.24 0.09
N ASP A 62 -14.35 -18.84 -1.06
CA ASP A 62 -13.84 -19.21 -2.39
C ASP A 62 -12.44 -18.64 -2.67
N LEU A 63 -12.19 -17.40 -2.24
CA LEU A 63 -10.87 -16.77 -2.36
C LEU A 63 -9.85 -17.48 -1.47
N HIS A 64 -10.22 -17.82 -0.24
CA HIS A 64 -9.38 -18.62 0.66
C HIS A 64 -9.10 -20.03 0.14
N ALA A 65 -10.07 -20.68 -0.50
CA ALA A 65 -9.89 -21.99 -1.13
C ALA A 65 -8.84 -21.95 -2.26
N GLN A 66 -8.64 -20.79 -2.87
CA GLN A 66 -7.60 -20.52 -3.86
C GLN A 66 -6.27 -20.05 -3.24
N GLY A 67 -6.18 -19.98 -1.90
CA GLY A 67 -5.00 -19.52 -1.17
C GLY A 67 -4.84 -17.99 -1.12
N LEU A 68 -5.85 -17.23 -1.55
CA LEU A 68 -5.80 -15.77 -1.61
C LEU A 68 -6.25 -15.16 -0.29
N LYS A 69 -5.68 -14.01 0.07
CA LYS A 69 -6.04 -13.22 1.25
C LYS A 69 -7.07 -12.16 0.92
N VAL A 70 -7.92 -11.82 1.88
CA VAL A 70 -8.94 -10.77 1.73
C VAL A 70 -8.72 -9.67 2.76
N ILE A 71 -8.45 -8.46 2.29
CA ILE A 71 -8.30 -7.24 3.10
C ILE A 71 -9.48 -6.32 2.81
N LEU A 72 -10.08 -5.71 3.82
CA LEU A 72 -11.16 -4.72 3.62
C LEU A 72 -10.66 -3.31 3.89
N TRP A 73 -10.98 -2.37 2.99
CA TRP A 73 -10.74 -0.95 3.22
C TRP A 73 -11.72 -0.40 4.26
N VAL A 74 -11.24 0.44 5.17
CA VAL A 74 -12.02 1.04 6.27
C VAL A 74 -11.46 2.40 6.70
N THR A 75 -12.30 3.22 7.32
CA THR A 75 -11.91 4.44 8.04
C THR A 75 -12.50 4.50 9.46
N CYS A 76 -12.36 5.62 10.16
CA CYS A 76 -13.01 5.88 11.45
C CYS A 76 -14.22 6.81 11.36
N MET A 77 -14.75 7.02 10.15
CA MET A 77 -15.87 7.94 9.92
C MET A 77 -17.20 7.24 10.11
N VAL A 78 -18.09 7.82 10.91
CA VAL A 78 -19.51 7.47 10.96
C VAL A 78 -20.26 8.48 10.12
N ASN A 79 -20.69 8.09 8.92
CA ASN A 79 -21.35 8.99 7.98
C ASN A 79 -22.77 9.36 8.40
N THR A 80 -23.26 10.52 7.97
CA THR A 80 -24.64 10.95 8.25
C THR A 80 -25.70 10.06 7.64
N GLU A 81 -25.33 9.30 6.60
CA GLU A 81 -26.13 8.28 5.94
C GLU A 81 -26.13 6.94 6.69
N ASP A 82 -25.24 6.75 7.67
CA ASP A 82 -25.25 5.58 8.54
C ASP A 82 -26.54 5.56 9.36
N PRO A 83 -27.30 4.45 9.39
CA PRO A 83 -28.54 4.37 10.15
C PRO A 83 -28.36 4.62 11.65
N ASP A 84 -27.17 4.35 12.19
CA ASP A 84 -26.84 4.54 13.60
C ASP A 84 -26.17 5.90 13.88
N TYR A 85 -26.02 6.80 12.90
CA TYR A 85 -25.35 8.09 13.12
C TYR A 85 -26.02 8.93 14.20
N ALA A 86 -27.36 9.01 14.18
CA ALA A 86 -28.12 9.76 15.17
C ALA A 86 -27.88 9.20 16.58
N TYR A 87 -27.89 7.88 16.72
CA TYR A 87 -27.58 7.17 17.96
C TYR A 87 -26.15 7.45 18.43
N ALA A 88 -25.15 7.28 17.56
CA ALA A 88 -23.75 7.54 17.90
C ALA A 88 -23.52 8.99 18.37
N ARG A 89 -24.19 9.95 17.73
CA ARG A 89 -24.14 11.36 18.16
C ARG A 89 -24.82 11.58 19.51
N GLU A 90 -26.00 11.00 19.74
CA GLU A 90 -26.74 11.13 21.00
C GLU A 90 -26.02 10.50 22.19
N GLN A 91 -25.33 9.37 21.98
CA GLN A 91 -24.51 8.71 23.00
C GLN A 91 -23.14 9.38 23.21
N GLY A 92 -22.79 10.40 22.43
CA GLY A 92 -21.48 11.06 22.53
C GLY A 92 -20.32 10.16 22.06
N TYR A 93 -20.56 9.29 21.09
CA TYR A 93 -19.55 8.38 20.54
C TYR A 93 -18.67 9.02 19.46
N LEU A 94 -19.02 10.22 19.01
CA LEU A 94 -18.26 10.99 18.03
C LEU A 94 -17.40 12.04 18.73
N VAL A 95 -16.23 12.35 18.18
CA VAL A 95 -15.31 13.35 18.74
C VAL A 95 -16.04 14.70 18.87
N PRO A 96 -16.18 15.27 20.09
CA PRO A 96 -16.93 16.49 20.29
C PRO A 96 -16.40 17.64 19.42
N GLY A 97 -17.24 18.37 18.72
CA GLY A 97 -16.89 19.41 17.74
C GLY A 97 -16.35 18.91 16.39
N LEU A 98 -16.25 17.59 16.18
CA LEU A 98 -15.92 16.94 14.90
C LEU A 98 -16.96 15.89 14.51
N GLU A 99 -18.20 16.02 15.01
CA GLU A 99 -19.31 15.08 14.78
C GLU A 99 -19.82 15.13 13.34
N ARG A 100 -19.64 16.26 12.66
CA ARG A 100 -20.08 16.47 11.28
C ARG A 100 -19.01 17.20 10.47
N GLN A 101 -18.23 16.44 9.73
CA GLN A 101 -17.10 16.90 8.92
C GLN A 101 -17.24 16.36 7.50
N LYS A 102 -17.05 17.25 6.52
CA LYS A 102 -16.91 16.83 5.13
C LYS A 102 -15.59 16.07 4.94
N TRP A 103 -15.66 14.94 4.24
CA TRP A 103 -14.53 14.13 3.81
C TRP A 103 -14.79 13.57 2.40
N TRP A 104 -13.85 12.80 1.84
CA TRP A 104 -13.90 12.42 0.42
C TRP A 104 -14.98 11.39 0.06
N LYS A 105 -15.59 10.71 1.05
CA LYS A 105 -16.73 9.80 0.86
C LYS A 105 -18.03 10.28 1.52
N GLY A 106 -18.16 11.58 1.78
CA GLY A 106 -19.41 12.19 2.26
C GLY A 106 -19.23 13.14 3.44
N GLU A 107 -20.15 13.07 4.39
CA GLU A 107 -20.16 13.87 5.61
C GLU A 107 -20.40 12.97 6.82
N GLY A 108 -19.63 13.16 7.90
CA GLY A 108 -19.72 12.27 9.05
C GLY A 108 -18.86 12.73 10.23
N GLY A 109 -18.88 11.96 11.31
CA GLY A 109 -18.10 12.22 12.51
C GLY A 109 -16.95 11.24 12.68
N LEU A 110 -15.85 11.70 13.27
CA LEU A 110 -14.79 10.81 13.75
C LEU A 110 -15.29 10.06 15.00
N LEU A 111 -15.14 8.74 15.06
CA LEU A 111 -15.34 7.97 16.30
C LEU A 111 -14.40 8.49 17.40
N ASP A 112 -14.90 8.73 18.63
CA ASP A 112 -14.03 9.11 19.75
C ASP A 112 -13.41 7.88 20.43
N TYR A 113 -12.22 7.48 19.96
CA TYR A 113 -11.44 6.37 20.55
C TYR A 113 -11.00 6.58 22.01
N ARG A 114 -11.29 7.74 22.63
CA ARG A 114 -11.06 7.97 24.08
C ARG A 114 -12.31 7.62 24.92
N ASN A 115 -13.45 7.42 24.27
CA ASN A 115 -14.68 6.99 24.93
C ASN A 115 -14.77 5.44 24.85
N PRO A 116 -14.60 4.72 25.97
CA PRO A 116 -14.63 3.25 25.96
C PRO A 116 -15.97 2.67 25.50
N GLU A 117 -17.09 3.36 25.74
CA GLU A 117 -18.41 2.91 25.27
C GLU A 117 -18.54 3.05 23.75
N ALA A 118 -17.94 4.09 23.16
CA ALA A 118 -17.87 4.28 21.72
C ALA A 118 -17.00 3.20 21.05
N VAL A 119 -15.86 2.88 21.65
CA VAL A 119 -14.94 1.83 21.18
C VAL A 119 -15.60 0.46 21.26
N GLU A 120 -16.26 0.12 22.36
CA GLU A 120 -17.02 -1.14 22.49
C GLU A 120 -18.14 -1.25 21.44
N TRP A 121 -18.88 -0.15 21.21
CA TRP A 121 -19.88 -0.11 20.14
C TRP A 121 -19.27 -0.32 18.75
N TRP A 122 -18.09 0.26 18.49
CA TRP A 122 -17.36 0.07 17.24
C TRP A 122 -16.88 -1.38 17.07
N HIS A 123 -16.35 -1.98 18.13
CA HIS A 123 -15.90 -3.37 18.21
C HIS A 123 -17.01 -4.37 17.87
N GLN A 124 -18.22 -4.16 18.39
CA GLN A 124 -19.39 -4.97 18.04
C GLN A 124 -19.75 -4.89 16.54
N ARG A 125 -19.48 -3.76 15.89
CA ARG A 125 -19.65 -3.60 14.45
C ARG A 125 -18.52 -4.30 13.70
N MET A 126 -17.26 -4.09 14.10
CA MET A 126 -16.10 -4.78 13.52
C MET A 126 -16.24 -6.31 13.54
N ASP A 127 -16.81 -6.87 14.63
CA ASP A 127 -17.07 -8.30 14.78
C ASP A 127 -17.89 -8.89 13.62
N ARG A 128 -18.77 -8.11 12.98
CA ARG A 128 -19.59 -8.56 11.83
C ARG A 128 -18.71 -8.96 10.64
N ALA A 129 -17.73 -8.13 10.31
CA ALA A 129 -16.79 -8.38 9.22
C ALA A 129 -15.67 -9.35 9.63
N ILE A 130 -15.19 -9.30 10.88
CA ILE A 130 -14.22 -10.27 11.40
C ILE A 130 -14.80 -11.69 11.36
N ALA A 131 -16.08 -11.84 11.74
CA ALA A 131 -16.75 -13.14 11.72
C ALA A 131 -16.74 -13.77 10.31
N LEU A 132 -16.75 -12.97 9.23
CA LEU A 132 -16.66 -13.46 7.85
C LEU A 132 -15.31 -14.08 7.49
N GLY A 133 -14.27 -13.89 8.32
CA GLY A 133 -12.97 -14.54 8.15
C GLY A 133 -11.93 -13.70 7.42
N ILE A 134 -12.11 -12.38 7.31
CA ILE A 134 -11.14 -11.48 6.64
C ILE A 134 -9.73 -11.61 7.22
N ASP A 135 -8.71 -11.36 6.39
CA ASP A 135 -7.30 -11.46 6.78
C ASP A 135 -6.72 -10.12 7.29
N GLY A 136 -7.49 -9.04 7.23
CA GLY A 136 -7.09 -7.74 7.76
C GLY A 136 -7.78 -6.54 7.13
N TRP A 137 -7.21 -5.38 7.44
CA TRP A 137 -7.78 -4.08 7.13
C TRP A 137 -6.81 -3.22 6.34
N LYS A 138 -7.30 -2.45 5.37
CA LYS A 138 -6.62 -1.27 4.79
C LYS A 138 -7.21 -0.04 5.48
N VAL A 139 -6.55 0.43 6.53
CA VAL A 139 -7.02 1.49 7.43
C VAL A 139 -6.60 2.85 6.89
N ASP A 140 -7.55 3.63 6.37
CA ASP A 140 -7.27 4.89 5.67
C ASP A 140 -7.26 6.13 6.59
N GLY A 141 -6.52 7.14 6.16
CA GLY A 141 -6.07 8.27 6.97
C GLY A 141 -7.04 9.45 7.03
N THR A 142 -8.20 9.26 7.63
CA THR A 142 -9.13 10.36 7.95
C THR A 142 -8.71 11.16 9.19
N ASP A 143 -7.70 10.69 9.94
CA ASP A 143 -7.16 11.34 11.13
C ASP A 143 -6.58 12.76 10.93
N PRO A 144 -6.16 13.24 9.74
CA PRO A 144 -5.82 14.66 9.56
C PRO A 144 -6.99 15.60 9.85
N ILE A 145 -8.25 15.14 9.79
CA ILE A 145 -9.42 15.93 10.22
C ILE A 145 -9.30 16.30 11.72
N ALA A 146 -8.67 15.45 12.53
CA ALA A 146 -8.42 15.71 13.95
C ALA A 146 -7.51 16.92 14.18
N LEU A 147 -6.74 17.38 13.19
CA LEU A 147 -5.93 18.62 13.30
C LEU A 147 -6.78 19.85 13.61
N LYS A 148 -8.08 19.84 13.28
CA LYS A 148 -9.04 20.91 13.63
C LYS A 148 -9.17 21.11 15.15
N LYS A 149 -8.83 20.11 15.96
CA LYS A 149 -8.76 20.17 17.44
C LYS A 149 -7.36 20.48 17.97
N GLY A 150 -6.37 20.57 17.08
CA GLY A 150 -4.98 20.86 17.41
C GLY A 150 -4.05 19.67 17.19
N TRP A 151 -2.77 19.98 17.01
CA TRP A 151 -1.70 19.01 16.71
C TRP A 151 -1.63 17.88 17.75
N ASN A 152 -1.59 18.23 19.04
CA ASN A 152 -1.50 17.24 20.13
C ASN A 152 -2.68 16.27 20.14
N PHE A 153 -3.89 16.75 19.84
CA PHE A 153 -5.05 15.90 19.75
C PHE A 153 -4.93 14.93 18.59
N ARG A 154 -4.51 15.40 17.41
CA ARG A 154 -4.30 14.53 16.24
C ARG A 154 -3.24 13.46 16.50
N GLU A 155 -2.13 13.82 17.15
CA GLU A 155 -1.07 12.88 17.51
C GLU A 155 -1.57 11.79 18.46
N GLN A 156 -2.44 12.12 19.42
CA GLN A 156 -3.09 11.11 20.27
C GLN A 156 -4.12 10.29 19.48
N TYR A 157 -4.93 10.96 18.64
CA TYR A 157 -6.02 10.34 17.91
C TYR A 157 -5.52 9.26 16.94
N ARG A 158 -4.49 9.55 16.12
CA ARG A 158 -3.92 8.57 15.20
C ARG A 158 -3.38 7.34 15.95
N GLN A 159 -2.78 7.55 17.13
CA GLN A 159 -2.24 6.45 17.93
C GLN A 159 -3.37 5.53 18.37
N LEU A 160 -4.47 6.08 18.89
CA LEU A 160 -5.62 5.31 19.33
C LEU A 160 -6.32 4.61 18.16
N TYR A 161 -6.64 5.35 17.08
CA TYR A 161 -7.37 4.84 15.92
C TYR A 161 -6.67 3.65 15.26
N TYR A 162 -5.41 3.81 14.85
CA TYR A 162 -4.70 2.74 14.15
C TYR A 162 -4.39 1.55 15.07
N SER A 163 -4.10 1.81 16.35
CA SER A 163 -3.81 0.75 17.31
C SER A 163 -5.03 -0.06 17.68
N ASP A 164 -6.21 0.56 17.74
CA ASP A 164 -7.47 -0.14 18.02
C ASP A 164 -7.77 -1.21 16.96
N PHE A 165 -7.72 -0.82 15.68
CA PHE A 165 -7.89 -1.77 14.56
C PHE A 165 -6.87 -2.92 14.61
N TYR A 166 -5.62 -2.64 14.99
CA TYR A 166 -4.59 -3.66 15.11
C TYR A 166 -4.84 -4.61 16.30
N HIS A 167 -5.00 -4.07 17.50
CA HIS A 167 -5.09 -4.86 18.73
C HIS A 167 -6.39 -5.63 18.83
N TYR A 168 -7.53 -4.97 18.59
CA TYR A 168 -8.84 -5.61 18.72
C TYR A 168 -9.00 -6.74 17.72
N THR A 169 -8.61 -6.52 16.46
CA THR A 169 -8.68 -7.58 15.45
C THR A 169 -7.83 -8.79 15.83
N ARG A 170 -6.62 -8.58 16.34
CA ARG A 170 -5.73 -9.68 16.76
C ARG A 170 -6.17 -10.35 18.05
N GLU A 171 -6.91 -9.67 18.92
CA GLU A 171 -7.59 -10.30 20.05
C GLU A 171 -8.62 -11.32 19.56
N ARG A 172 -9.37 -10.99 18.50
CA ARG A 172 -10.40 -11.85 17.91
C ARG A 172 -9.86 -12.95 16.99
N THR A 173 -8.77 -12.69 16.26
CA THR A 173 -8.27 -13.59 15.20
C THR A 173 -6.89 -14.20 15.47
N GLY A 174 -6.21 -13.75 16.53
CA GLY A 174 -4.82 -14.09 16.83
C GLY A 174 -3.82 -13.35 15.93
N GLN A 175 -2.59 -13.89 15.81
CA GLN A 175 -1.48 -13.22 15.12
C GLN A 175 -1.54 -13.29 13.58
N LYS A 176 -2.63 -13.81 13.01
CA LYS A 176 -2.76 -14.08 11.57
C LYS A 176 -3.16 -12.85 10.76
N THR A 177 -3.77 -11.86 11.40
CA THR A 177 -4.27 -10.64 10.77
C THR A 177 -3.22 -9.54 10.73
N VAL A 178 -3.23 -8.76 9.65
CA VAL A 178 -2.43 -7.54 9.49
C VAL A 178 -3.32 -6.31 9.39
N ILE A 179 -2.72 -5.15 9.64
CA ILE A 179 -3.23 -3.90 9.09
C ILE A 179 -2.28 -3.40 8.01
N MET A 180 -2.88 -2.92 6.93
CA MET A 180 -2.27 -2.02 5.97
C MET A 180 -2.67 -0.60 6.35
N ALA A 181 -1.72 0.32 6.45
CA ALA A 181 -2.02 1.71 6.80
C ALA A 181 -1.06 2.69 6.12
N ARG A 182 -1.46 3.95 5.90
CA ARG A 182 -0.53 4.99 5.42
C ARG A 182 0.63 5.15 6.41
N ALA A 183 1.85 5.31 5.91
CA ALA A 183 3.05 5.57 6.71
C ALA A 183 3.36 7.08 6.78
N LEU A 184 4.52 7.49 6.28
CA LEU A 184 4.89 8.90 6.10
C LEU A 184 4.51 9.36 4.69
N GLU A 185 3.68 10.39 4.61
CA GLU A 185 3.34 11.06 3.36
C GLU A 185 3.84 12.50 3.38
N GLN A 186 4.43 12.96 2.28
CA GLN A 186 4.75 14.38 2.13
C GLN A 186 3.47 15.21 2.13
N VAL A 187 3.42 16.22 2.99
CA VAL A 187 2.22 17.05 3.13
C VAL A 187 2.02 17.94 1.92
N ASN A 188 0.82 17.84 1.35
CA ASN A 188 0.27 18.77 0.39
C ASN A 188 -1.19 19.14 0.77
N GLU A 189 -1.79 20.05 0.01
CA GLU A 189 -3.19 20.49 0.18
C GLU A 189 -4.19 19.32 0.19
N LYS A 190 -3.97 18.30 -0.64
CA LYS A 190 -4.83 17.11 -0.70
C LYS A 190 -4.65 16.24 0.55
N THR A 191 -3.42 16.06 1.05
CA THR A 191 -3.11 15.31 2.28
C THR A 191 -3.84 15.89 3.50
N LEU A 192 -4.02 17.22 3.56
CA LEU A 192 -4.72 17.89 4.67
C LEU A 192 -6.23 18.08 4.43
N GLY A 193 -6.77 17.61 3.31
CA GLY A 193 -8.16 17.86 2.92
C GLY A 193 -8.48 19.36 2.77
N LEU A 194 -7.47 20.17 2.42
CA LEU A 194 -7.61 21.61 2.22
C LEU A 194 -7.98 21.93 0.75
N PRO A 195 -8.70 23.05 0.49
CA PRO A 195 -8.96 23.50 -0.87
C PRO A 195 -7.65 23.71 -1.65
N SER A 196 -7.64 23.31 -2.92
CA SER A 196 -6.46 23.24 -3.80
C SER A 196 -5.82 24.60 -4.19
N TRP A 197 -6.26 25.69 -3.57
CA TRP A 197 -5.72 27.03 -3.78
C TRP A 197 -5.00 27.57 -2.53
N THR A 198 -4.92 26.77 -1.46
CA THR A 198 -4.47 27.25 -0.15
C THR A 198 -2.96 27.17 0.05
N ASN A 199 -2.19 26.44 -0.78
CA ASN A 199 -0.74 26.51 -0.70
C ASN A 199 0.00 25.94 -1.94
N PRO A 200 0.79 26.73 -2.69
CA PRO A 200 1.65 26.22 -3.76
C PRO A 200 2.94 25.54 -3.26
N PHE A 201 3.19 25.49 -1.94
CA PHE A 201 4.39 24.87 -1.37
C PHE A 201 4.10 23.47 -0.83
N HIS A 202 4.82 22.47 -1.33
CA HIS A 202 5.03 21.23 -0.58
C HIS A 202 5.76 21.66 0.70
N LEU A 203 5.11 21.55 1.86
CA LEU A 203 5.58 22.15 3.11
C LEU A 203 6.90 21.53 3.64
N GLY A 204 7.50 20.60 2.89
CA GLY A 204 8.81 20.01 3.19
C GLY A 204 8.83 19.09 4.40
N PHE A 205 7.71 18.94 5.12
CA PHE A 205 7.54 17.99 6.21
C PHE A 205 6.64 16.84 5.82
N PHE A 206 6.83 15.70 6.49
CA PHE A 206 6.05 14.49 6.32
C PHE A 206 5.03 14.39 7.45
N LEU A 207 3.81 13.99 7.12
CA LEU A 207 2.81 13.63 8.11
C LEU A 207 2.90 12.12 8.38
N GLN A 208 2.99 11.77 9.65
CA GLN A 208 2.94 10.37 10.08
C GLN A 208 1.51 9.94 10.30
N PHE A 209 0.98 9.01 9.51
CA PHE A 209 -0.37 8.48 9.70
C PHE A 209 -0.38 7.39 10.78
N ALA A 210 -0.07 6.14 10.41
CA ALA A 210 -0.08 5.03 11.36
C ALA A 210 1.17 5.02 12.25
N PRO A 211 1.06 4.68 13.55
CA PRO A 211 2.21 4.39 14.40
C PRO A 211 3.06 3.24 13.85
N LEU A 212 4.37 3.27 14.12
CA LEU A 212 5.32 2.31 13.58
C LEU A 212 5.08 0.87 14.08
N ASP A 213 4.69 0.73 15.34
CA ASP A 213 4.48 -0.55 16.04
C ASP A 213 3.25 -1.34 15.56
N VAL A 214 2.30 -0.66 14.90
CA VAL A 214 1.10 -1.28 14.36
C VAL A 214 1.08 -1.31 12.83
N SER A 215 1.87 -0.49 12.14
CA SER A 215 1.94 -0.46 10.67
C SER A 215 2.94 -1.48 10.10
N TYR A 216 2.48 -2.73 9.97
CA TYR A 216 3.30 -3.80 9.39
C TYR A 216 3.40 -3.75 7.88
N MET A 217 2.39 -3.19 7.20
CA MET A 217 2.36 -2.97 5.77
C MET A 217 1.87 -1.55 5.50
N SER A 218 2.56 -0.82 4.64
CA SER A 218 2.26 0.58 4.41
C SER A 218 2.29 0.97 2.94
N TRP A 219 1.27 1.72 2.52
CA TRP A 219 1.22 2.36 1.20
C TRP A 219 1.48 3.87 1.32
N MET A 220 1.90 4.48 0.22
CA MET A 220 2.36 5.88 0.21
C MET A 220 1.30 6.91 -0.19
N GLY A 221 0.02 6.60 -0.01
CA GLY A 221 -1.10 7.49 -0.33
C GLY A 221 -1.33 7.65 -1.83
N ASP A 222 -2.02 8.72 -2.21
CA ASP A 222 -2.68 8.80 -3.51
C ASP A 222 -1.85 9.64 -4.49
N GLN A 223 -1.19 9.01 -5.46
CA GLN A 223 -0.41 9.71 -6.48
C GLN A 223 -1.12 9.84 -7.82
N ASP A 224 -0.70 10.86 -8.59
CA ASP A 224 -1.15 11.04 -9.98
C ASP A 224 -0.41 10.07 -10.91
N PRO A 225 -1.04 9.57 -11.98
CA PRO A 225 -0.49 8.54 -12.86
C PRO A 225 0.54 9.11 -13.86
N THR A 226 1.63 9.66 -13.33
CA THR A 226 2.69 10.35 -14.08
C THR A 226 4.05 10.06 -13.48
N PHE A 227 5.13 10.33 -14.22
CA PHE A 227 6.49 10.28 -13.65
C PHE A 227 6.71 11.24 -12.47
N ALA A 228 5.98 12.36 -12.40
CA ALA A 228 6.02 13.24 -11.24
C ALA A 228 5.38 12.57 -10.02
N GLY A 229 4.23 11.91 -10.20
CA GLY A 229 3.61 11.06 -9.19
C GLY A 229 4.53 9.94 -8.73
N LEU A 230 5.20 9.23 -9.66
CA LEU A 230 6.15 8.15 -9.34
C LEU A 230 7.27 8.64 -8.43
N ARG A 231 7.78 9.85 -8.72
CA ARG A 231 8.80 10.48 -7.88
C ARG A 231 8.26 10.83 -6.49
N ILE A 232 7.03 11.30 -6.37
CA ILE A 232 6.40 11.61 -5.08
C ILE A 232 6.22 10.31 -4.29
N ALA A 233 5.66 9.27 -4.90
CA ALA A 233 5.44 7.96 -4.28
C ALA A 233 6.76 7.37 -3.76
N LEU A 234 7.82 7.39 -4.58
CA LEU A 234 9.13 6.92 -4.16
C LEU A 234 9.77 7.82 -3.09
N THR A 235 9.51 9.12 -3.11
CA THR A 235 9.97 10.04 -2.04
C THR A 235 9.34 9.66 -0.70
N ASN A 236 8.03 9.42 -0.69
CA ASN A 236 7.29 8.97 0.49
C ASN A 236 7.76 7.59 0.95
N LEU A 237 7.98 6.65 0.01
CA LEU A 237 8.50 5.31 0.31
C LEU A 237 9.85 5.38 1.01
N LEU A 238 10.80 6.14 0.46
CA LEU A 238 12.14 6.27 1.05
C LEU A 238 12.13 7.06 2.37
N ALA A 239 11.22 8.02 2.54
CA ALA A 239 11.05 8.71 3.81
C ALA A 239 10.48 7.78 4.88
N SER A 240 9.46 6.99 4.55
CA SER A 240 8.90 5.97 5.44
C SER A 240 9.94 4.91 5.80
N ALA A 241 10.75 4.47 4.83
CA ALA A 241 11.84 3.54 5.09
C ALA A 241 12.90 4.10 6.06
N LYS A 242 13.24 5.40 5.97
CA LYS A 242 14.12 6.09 6.94
C LYS A 242 13.51 6.23 8.33
N ALA A 243 12.20 6.15 8.44
CA ALA A 243 11.47 6.13 9.70
C ALA A 243 11.14 4.69 10.14
N ASP A 244 11.86 3.71 9.59
CA ASP A 244 11.85 2.29 9.98
C ASP A 244 10.55 1.52 9.69
N TYR A 245 9.62 2.07 8.90
CA TYR A 245 8.46 1.30 8.43
C TYR A 245 8.92 0.06 7.68
N LEU A 246 8.50 -1.11 8.19
CA LEU A 246 9.06 -2.40 7.80
C LEU A 246 8.79 -2.74 6.34
N VAL A 247 7.52 -2.76 5.96
CA VAL A 247 7.05 -3.15 4.62
C VAL A 247 6.36 -1.95 3.98
N VAL A 248 7.03 -1.33 3.02
CA VAL A 248 6.54 -0.16 2.30
C VAL A 248 6.26 -0.47 0.83
N GLY A 249 5.25 0.17 0.24
CA GLY A 249 4.87 0.02 -1.16
C GLY A 249 4.06 1.22 -1.65
N THR A 250 3.68 1.20 -2.93
CA THR A 250 2.96 2.28 -3.59
C THR A 250 1.96 1.70 -4.57
N ASP A 251 0.83 2.37 -4.82
CA ASP A 251 -0.12 1.97 -5.86
C ASP A 251 0.54 2.02 -7.24
N ILE A 252 0.68 0.85 -7.88
CA ILE A 252 1.26 0.76 -9.24
C ILE A 252 0.39 1.57 -10.20
N GLY A 253 1.02 2.44 -10.98
CA GLY A 253 0.34 3.32 -11.92
C GLY A 253 -0.19 4.61 -11.29
N GLY A 254 -0.26 4.72 -9.96
CA GLY A 254 -0.84 5.86 -9.25
C GLY A 254 -2.36 5.78 -9.10
N TYR A 255 -2.89 6.26 -7.98
CA TYR A 255 -4.31 6.13 -7.62
C TYR A 255 -5.28 6.94 -8.51
N ARG A 256 -4.93 8.21 -8.79
CA ARG A 256 -5.90 9.18 -9.34
C ARG A 256 -6.14 8.98 -10.84
N ASN A 257 -7.28 9.50 -11.31
CA ASN A 257 -7.52 9.65 -12.74
C ASN A 257 -6.45 10.55 -13.40
N GLY A 258 -5.95 10.12 -14.55
CA GLY A 258 -5.05 10.91 -15.36
C GLY A 258 -4.54 10.18 -16.60
N PRO A 259 -3.56 10.74 -17.30
CA PRO A 259 -3.04 10.17 -18.55
C PRO A 259 -2.05 9.03 -18.27
N LEU A 260 -2.50 7.96 -17.61
CA LEU A 260 -1.68 6.77 -17.41
C LEU A 260 -1.32 6.19 -18.77
N ASN A 261 -0.02 6.14 -19.05
CA ASN A 261 0.51 5.51 -20.25
C ASN A 261 1.32 4.26 -19.89
N GLN A 262 1.57 3.44 -20.91
CA GLN A 262 2.33 2.20 -20.81
C GLN A 262 3.67 2.39 -20.09
N GLU A 263 4.47 3.40 -20.45
CA GLU A 263 5.79 3.58 -19.84
C GLU A 263 5.67 3.91 -18.34
N VAL A 264 4.77 4.81 -17.94
CA VAL A 264 4.57 5.13 -16.52
C VAL A 264 4.11 3.90 -15.74
N PHE A 265 3.12 3.17 -16.26
CA PHE A 265 2.60 1.96 -15.63
C PHE A 265 3.69 0.89 -15.45
N LEU A 266 4.44 0.57 -16.52
CA LEU A 266 5.49 -0.44 -16.47
C LEU A 266 6.66 -0.03 -15.59
N ARG A 267 7.13 1.23 -15.62
CA ARG A 267 8.19 1.70 -14.70
C ARG A 267 7.76 1.65 -13.24
N TRP A 268 6.47 1.81 -12.97
CA TRP A 268 5.91 1.67 -11.63
C TRP A 268 5.74 0.20 -11.22
N ALA A 269 5.33 -0.67 -12.13
CA ALA A 269 5.24 -2.11 -11.91
C ALA A 269 6.62 -2.71 -11.62
N GLU A 270 7.65 -2.27 -12.35
CA GLU A 270 9.05 -2.57 -12.06
C GLU A 270 9.44 -2.14 -10.64
N LEU A 271 9.13 -0.90 -10.24
CA LEU A 271 9.37 -0.45 -8.86
C LEU A 271 8.61 -1.30 -7.83
N GLY A 272 7.33 -1.61 -8.08
CA GLY A 272 6.47 -2.39 -7.20
C GLY A 272 7.03 -3.81 -6.97
N ALA A 273 7.52 -4.47 -8.03
CA ALA A 273 8.14 -5.78 -7.93
C ALA A 273 9.34 -5.81 -6.97
N PHE A 274 10.06 -4.69 -6.84
CA PHE A 274 11.21 -4.52 -5.95
C PHE A 274 10.94 -3.62 -4.73
N SER A 275 9.67 -3.39 -4.40
CA SER A 275 9.26 -2.75 -3.14
C SER A 275 8.76 -3.82 -2.15
N PRO A 276 8.95 -3.69 -0.82
CA PRO A 276 8.48 -4.70 0.14
C PRO A 276 6.99 -5.06 0.00
N LEU A 277 6.13 -4.09 -0.34
CA LEU A 277 4.74 -4.30 -0.74
C LEU A 277 4.60 -4.02 -2.24
N MET A 278 4.01 -4.97 -2.97
CA MET A 278 3.56 -4.79 -4.35
C MET A 278 2.03 -4.79 -4.35
N GLU A 279 1.42 -3.68 -4.73
CA GLU A 279 -0.02 -3.58 -4.89
C GLU A 279 -0.39 -2.95 -6.23
N ASN A 280 -1.45 -3.45 -6.87
CA ASN A 280 -1.96 -2.91 -8.13
C ASN A 280 -3.46 -2.64 -8.06
N GLY A 281 -3.82 -1.38 -8.19
CA GLY A 281 -5.19 -0.89 -8.18
C GLY A 281 -5.22 0.64 -8.20
N GLY A 282 -6.38 1.21 -8.47
CA GLY A 282 -6.57 2.65 -8.63
C GLY A 282 -8.00 2.96 -9.10
N ILE A 283 -8.31 4.26 -9.26
CA ILE A 283 -9.63 4.69 -9.75
C ILE A 283 -9.86 4.25 -11.21
N GLN A 284 -8.79 4.23 -12.00
CA GLN A 284 -8.84 3.81 -13.40
C GLN A 284 -8.40 2.36 -13.59
N ASP A 285 -8.68 1.79 -14.76
CA ASP A 285 -8.35 0.40 -15.06
C ASP A 285 -6.82 0.15 -15.06
N HIS A 286 -6.37 -0.66 -14.11
CA HIS A 286 -4.98 -1.07 -13.93
C HIS A 286 -4.71 -2.52 -14.33
N ARG A 287 -5.65 -3.18 -15.01
CA ARG A 287 -5.46 -4.56 -15.48
C ARG A 287 -4.40 -4.57 -16.59
N PRO A 288 -3.25 -5.26 -16.41
CA PRO A 288 -2.17 -5.23 -17.41
C PRO A 288 -2.60 -5.74 -18.79
N TRP A 289 -3.51 -6.72 -18.82
CA TRP A 289 -4.08 -7.30 -20.04
C TRP A 289 -5.09 -6.39 -20.74
N ALA A 290 -5.59 -5.34 -20.09
CA ALA A 290 -6.49 -4.36 -20.68
C ALA A 290 -5.73 -3.22 -21.40
N MET A 291 -4.43 -3.04 -21.12
CA MET A 291 -3.61 -2.02 -21.78
C MET A 291 -3.16 -2.46 -23.18
N ASP A 292 -2.28 -3.46 -23.26
CA ASP A 292 -1.76 -4.01 -24.51
C ASP A 292 -0.95 -5.32 -24.23
N PRO A 293 -0.67 -6.14 -25.27
CA PRO A 293 0.07 -7.40 -25.09
C PRO A 293 1.50 -7.26 -24.56
N GLU A 294 2.22 -6.19 -24.90
CA GLU A 294 3.60 -5.96 -24.43
C GLU A 294 3.59 -5.63 -22.93
N THR A 295 2.65 -4.78 -22.49
CA THR A 295 2.43 -4.45 -21.08
C THR A 295 2.14 -5.70 -20.26
N LEU A 296 1.24 -6.54 -20.74
CA LEU A 296 0.90 -7.80 -20.10
C LEU A 296 2.14 -8.70 -19.92
N GLU A 297 2.93 -8.87 -20.98
CA GLU A 297 4.10 -9.75 -20.95
C GLU A 297 5.17 -9.25 -19.97
N ILE A 298 5.48 -7.96 -19.99
CA ILE A 298 6.47 -7.34 -19.10
C ILE A 298 5.99 -7.40 -17.66
N TYR A 299 4.75 -6.98 -17.39
CA TYR A 299 4.17 -7.00 -16.05
C TYR A 299 4.14 -8.41 -15.45
N ARG A 300 3.71 -9.40 -16.25
CA ARG A 300 3.70 -10.81 -15.84
C ARG A 300 5.10 -11.30 -15.46
N SER A 301 6.12 -10.95 -16.24
CA SER A 301 7.50 -11.36 -15.98
C SER A 301 8.00 -10.83 -14.63
N TYR A 302 7.76 -9.56 -14.32
CA TYR A 302 8.13 -8.97 -13.03
C TYR A 302 7.30 -9.50 -11.87
N SER A 303 6.01 -9.79 -12.08
CA SER A 303 5.14 -10.38 -11.05
C SER A 303 5.56 -11.81 -10.70
N GLN A 304 5.94 -12.62 -11.70
CA GLN A 304 6.48 -13.96 -11.49
C GLN A 304 7.83 -13.92 -10.78
N LEU A 305 8.71 -12.99 -11.16
CA LEU A 305 9.97 -12.75 -10.47
C LEU A 305 9.77 -12.38 -9.01
N ARG A 306 8.84 -11.46 -8.73
CA ARG A 306 8.42 -11.10 -7.38
C ARG A 306 7.94 -12.33 -6.60
N ALA A 307 7.08 -13.15 -7.20
CA ALA A 307 6.60 -14.36 -6.54
C ALA A 307 7.74 -15.32 -6.18
N GLY A 308 8.73 -15.49 -7.06
CA GLY A 308 9.94 -16.28 -6.78
C GLY A 308 10.81 -15.69 -5.65
N LEU A 309 10.80 -14.38 -5.47
CA LEU A 309 11.52 -13.68 -4.39
C LEU A 309 10.80 -13.71 -3.04
N ASN A 310 9.52 -14.09 -2.97
CA ASN A 310 8.74 -14.03 -1.73
C ASN A 310 9.38 -14.78 -0.53
N PRO A 311 9.97 -15.99 -0.67
CA PRO A 311 10.65 -16.64 0.45
C PRO A 311 11.82 -15.82 1.00
N TRP A 312 12.61 -15.21 0.11
CA TRP A 312 13.71 -14.33 0.49
C TRP A 312 13.20 -13.03 1.12
N LEU A 313 12.16 -12.41 0.57
CA LEU A 313 11.53 -11.22 1.15
C LEU A 313 11.02 -11.50 2.57
N MET A 314 10.40 -12.65 2.80
CA MET A 314 9.93 -13.06 4.14
C MET A 314 11.09 -13.25 5.11
N ASP A 315 12.18 -13.92 4.71
CA ASP A 315 13.39 -14.07 5.52
C ASP A 315 13.97 -12.70 5.93
N LYS A 316 14.16 -11.82 4.93
CA LYS A 316 14.66 -10.47 5.18
C LYS A 316 13.71 -9.61 6.02
N ALA A 317 12.40 -9.78 5.86
CA ALA A 317 11.42 -9.04 6.65
C ALA A 317 11.48 -9.44 8.12
N VAL A 318 11.62 -10.73 8.41
CA VAL A 318 11.75 -11.23 9.79
C VAL A 318 13.06 -10.72 10.42
N ALA A 319 14.16 -10.72 9.67
CA ALA A 319 15.42 -10.16 10.13
C ALA A 319 15.31 -8.65 10.42
N ALA A 320 14.80 -7.88 9.46
CA ALA A 320 14.61 -6.43 9.59
C ALA A 320 13.67 -6.07 10.75
N TRP A 321 12.58 -6.83 10.94
CA TRP A 321 11.67 -6.66 12.07
C TRP A 321 12.36 -6.85 13.42
N ARG A 322 13.20 -7.89 13.56
CA ARG A 322 13.97 -8.14 14.80
C ARG A 322 14.99 -7.03 15.09
N GLU A 323 15.51 -6.42 14.04
CA GLU A 323 16.49 -5.32 14.12
C GLU A 323 15.83 -3.95 14.29
N GLY A 324 14.49 -3.87 14.19
CA GLY A 324 13.75 -2.62 14.30
C GLY A 324 14.01 -1.64 13.15
N ARG A 325 14.18 -2.15 11.93
CA ARG A 325 14.46 -1.35 10.73
C ARG A 325 13.56 -1.70 9.55
N SER A 326 13.57 -0.82 8.54
CA SER A 326 12.92 -1.09 7.25
C SER A 326 13.64 -2.17 6.43
N LEU A 327 12.88 -2.87 5.57
CA LEU A 327 13.43 -3.68 4.49
C LEU A 327 14.12 -2.84 3.40
N VAL A 328 13.82 -1.55 3.32
CA VAL A 328 14.40 -0.64 2.33
C VAL A 328 15.45 0.23 3.01
N THR A 329 16.66 0.24 2.49
CA THR A 329 17.74 1.12 2.96
C THR A 329 18.08 2.15 1.89
N PRO A 330 17.63 3.41 2.02
CA PRO A 330 17.94 4.46 1.05
C PRO A 330 19.44 4.78 1.04
N LEU A 331 20.01 4.98 -0.15
CA LEU A 331 21.43 5.25 -0.32
C LEU A 331 21.70 6.75 -0.48
N ASN A 332 22.68 7.27 0.27
CA ASN A 332 23.03 8.69 0.27
C ASN A 332 23.68 9.17 -1.04
N GLU A 333 24.48 8.31 -1.70
CA GLU A 333 25.19 8.65 -2.94
C GLU A 333 24.30 8.50 -4.19
N GLY A 334 23.18 7.76 -4.09
CA GLY A 334 22.28 7.45 -5.19
C GLY A 334 20.99 8.26 -5.13
N ARG A 335 20.75 9.11 -6.13
CA ARG A 335 19.48 9.88 -6.24
C ARG A 335 18.31 8.90 -6.46
N PHE A 336 17.63 8.54 -5.37
CA PHE A 336 16.53 7.56 -5.29
C PHE A 336 16.93 6.07 -5.34
N GLU A 337 18.21 5.76 -5.14
CA GLU A 337 18.67 4.36 -5.09
C GLU A 337 18.53 3.83 -3.67
N TYR A 338 18.23 2.54 -3.55
CA TYR A 338 18.09 1.89 -2.26
C TYR A 338 18.55 0.44 -2.34
N LEU A 339 18.86 -0.13 -1.18
CA LEU A 339 18.96 -1.58 -1.02
C LEU A 339 17.61 -2.12 -0.58
N LEU A 340 17.16 -3.21 -1.20
CA LEU A 340 16.09 -4.06 -0.68
C LEU A 340 16.75 -5.22 0.06
N GLY A 341 16.42 -5.37 1.33
CA GLY A 341 17.25 -6.11 2.28
C GLY A 341 18.69 -5.61 2.19
N ASP A 342 19.62 -6.55 2.15
CA ASP A 342 21.04 -6.24 1.97
C ASP A 342 21.57 -6.69 0.59
N ASP A 343 20.75 -7.39 -0.19
CA ASP A 343 21.21 -8.18 -1.35
C ASP A 343 20.89 -7.55 -2.70
N LEU A 344 19.89 -6.66 -2.79
CA LEU A 344 19.44 -6.09 -4.06
C LEU A 344 19.63 -4.58 -4.09
N LEU A 345 20.42 -4.06 -5.03
CA LEU A 345 20.50 -2.65 -5.35
C LEU A 345 19.43 -2.30 -6.39
N VAL A 346 18.53 -1.40 -6.04
CA VAL A 346 17.43 -0.94 -6.90
C VAL A 346 17.66 0.53 -7.28
N ALA A 347 17.61 0.84 -8.58
CA ALA A 347 17.87 2.20 -9.08
C ALA A 347 16.76 2.72 -10.01
N PRO A 348 15.56 3.07 -9.49
CA PRO A 348 14.36 3.31 -10.29
C PRO A 348 14.50 4.34 -11.43
N ILE A 349 13.79 4.09 -12.53
CA ILE A 349 13.66 4.98 -13.68
C ILE A 349 12.49 5.94 -13.41
N LEU A 350 12.79 7.23 -13.32
CA LEU A 350 11.86 8.26 -12.81
C LEU A 350 11.52 9.32 -13.85
N ARG A 351 11.83 9.06 -15.13
CA ARG A 351 11.58 9.94 -16.26
C ARG A 351 11.40 9.10 -17.52
N ALA A 352 10.64 9.64 -18.46
CA ALA A 352 10.40 9.03 -19.76
C ALA A 352 11.71 8.78 -20.53
N GLY A 353 11.70 7.74 -21.37
CA GLY A 353 12.80 7.35 -22.26
C GLY A 353 13.88 6.50 -21.58
N GLY A 354 13.63 5.92 -20.41
CA GLY A 354 14.49 4.88 -19.81
C GLY A 354 15.92 5.29 -19.39
N LYS A 355 16.29 6.57 -19.48
CA LYS A 355 17.68 7.02 -19.20
C LYS A 355 17.95 7.04 -17.70
N ARG A 356 18.93 6.25 -17.25
CA ARG A 356 19.32 6.17 -15.83
C ARG A 356 20.84 6.15 -15.64
N LYS A 357 21.28 6.86 -14.59
CA LYS A 357 22.61 6.70 -14.00
C LYS A 357 22.46 5.84 -12.75
N VAL A 358 23.24 4.77 -12.65
CA VAL A 358 23.31 3.88 -11.48
C VAL A 358 24.67 4.07 -10.80
N VAL A 359 24.68 4.23 -9.48
CA VAL A 359 25.91 4.25 -8.67
C VAL A 359 26.00 2.94 -7.89
N PHE A 360 27.08 2.20 -8.07
CA PHE A 360 27.27 0.91 -7.40
C PHE A 360 27.93 1.14 -6.04
N PRO A 361 27.30 0.74 -4.91
CA PRO A 361 27.93 0.86 -3.60
C PRO A 361 29.26 0.11 -3.54
N LYS A 362 30.23 0.68 -2.81
CA LYS A 362 31.51 0.02 -2.53
C LYS A 362 31.31 -1.23 -1.65
N GLY A 363 32.32 -2.09 -1.62
CA GLY A 363 32.35 -3.27 -0.74
C GLY A 363 31.79 -4.56 -1.36
N SER A 364 31.18 -4.49 -2.55
CA SER A 364 30.80 -5.69 -3.31
C SER A 364 30.76 -5.39 -4.81
N ASP A 365 30.88 -6.45 -5.61
CA ASP A 365 30.47 -6.45 -7.01
C ASP A 365 28.97 -6.73 -7.14
N TRP A 366 28.39 -6.29 -8.24
CA TRP A 366 26.94 -6.26 -8.48
C TRP A 366 26.62 -6.90 -9.84
N ILE A 367 25.78 -7.92 -9.84
CA ILE A 367 25.35 -8.68 -11.03
C ILE A 367 24.03 -8.08 -11.52
N TRP A 368 23.93 -7.72 -12.81
CA TRP A 368 22.68 -7.17 -13.32
C TRP A 368 21.61 -8.25 -13.49
N LEU A 369 20.40 -7.97 -13.01
CA LEU A 369 19.29 -8.92 -13.01
C LEU A 369 18.93 -9.42 -14.42
N ASN A 370 18.86 -8.53 -15.41
CA ASN A 370 18.45 -8.90 -16.76
C ASN A 370 19.58 -9.53 -17.60
N ASP A 371 20.82 -9.54 -17.11
CA ASP A 371 21.96 -10.21 -17.77
C ASP A 371 22.95 -10.67 -16.68
N PRO A 372 22.80 -11.91 -16.18
CA PRO A 372 23.64 -12.44 -15.10
C PRO A 372 25.13 -12.53 -15.46
N GLY A 373 25.49 -12.45 -16.74
CA GLY A 373 26.87 -12.39 -17.21
C GLY A 373 27.52 -11.01 -17.00
N ARG A 374 26.74 -9.96 -16.74
CA ARG A 374 27.25 -8.60 -16.52
C ARG A 374 27.44 -8.30 -15.05
N VAL A 375 28.71 -8.16 -14.68
CA VAL A 375 29.15 -7.79 -13.33
C VAL A 375 29.74 -6.38 -13.33
N TYR A 376 29.28 -5.57 -12.37
CA TYR A 376 29.72 -4.19 -12.16
C TYR A 376 30.50 -4.10 -10.85
N LYS A 377 31.68 -3.46 -10.91
CA LYS A 377 32.53 -3.27 -9.72
C LYS A 377 31.92 -2.24 -8.78
N GLY A 378 31.94 -2.53 -7.48
CA GLY A 378 31.55 -1.56 -6.45
C GLY A 378 32.37 -0.26 -6.54
N GLY A 379 31.74 0.87 -6.24
CA GLY A 379 32.33 2.21 -6.34
C GLY A 379 32.40 2.78 -7.77
N THR A 380 31.84 2.08 -8.77
CA THR A 380 31.74 2.59 -10.14
C THR A 380 30.34 3.13 -10.44
N CYS A 381 30.13 3.66 -11.65
CA CYS A 381 28.79 4.06 -12.10
C CYS A 381 28.54 3.65 -13.56
N LEU A 382 27.27 3.42 -13.86
CA LEU A 382 26.77 3.14 -15.20
C LEU A 382 25.83 4.26 -15.64
N LYS A 383 25.88 4.64 -16.91
CA LYS A 383 24.84 5.46 -17.56
C LYS A 383 24.34 4.71 -18.78
N ARG A 384 23.03 4.45 -18.85
CA ARG A 384 22.42 3.66 -19.93
C ARG A 384 20.97 4.09 -20.14
N ILE A 385 20.46 3.80 -21.33
CA ILE A 385 19.02 3.77 -21.65
C ILE A 385 18.55 2.32 -21.51
N PHE A 386 17.56 2.11 -20.67
CA PHE A 386 16.95 0.80 -20.41
C PHE A 386 15.66 0.66 -21.23
N ALA A 387 15.46 -0.49 -21.88
CA ALA A 387 14.21 -0.80 -22.55
C ALA A 387 13.04 -0.94 -21.54
N LEU A 388 11.79 -0.99 -22.00
CA LEU A 388 10.62 -1.17 -21.12
C LEU A 388 10.66 -2.49 -20.35
N SER A 389 11.31 -3.52 -20.91
CA SER A 389 11.50 -4.83 -20.27
C SER A 389 12.76 -4.91 -19.40
N GLU A 390 13.55 -3.84 -19.31
CA GLU A 390 14.80 -3.79 -18.54
C GLU A 390 14.66 -2.83 -17.35
N PHE A 391 14.91 -3.34 -16.14
CA PHE A 391 14.93 -2.53 -14.93
C PHE A 391 16.32 -2.56 -14.29
N PRO A 392 16.87 -1.41 -13.87
CA PRO A 392 18.17 -1.33 -13.19
C PRO A 392 18.08 -1.87 -11.75
N VAL A 393 18.08 -3.19 -11.64
CA VAL A 393 18.23 -3.95 -10.39
C VAL A 393 19.46 -4.83 -10.48
N TYR A 394 20.25 -4.81 -9.42
CA TYR A 394 21.50 -5.53 -9.36
C TYR A 394 21.60 -6.35 -8.09
N VAL A 395 21.98 -7.60 -8.25
CA VAL A 395 22.12 -8.56 -7.18
C VAL A 395 23.55 -8.52 -6.64
N ARG A 396 23.71 -8.41 -5.34
CA ARG A 396 25.01 -8.46 -4.68
C ARG A 396 25.65 -9.82 -4.93
N LYS A 397 26.87 -9.83 -5.46
CA LYS A 397 27.61 -11.06 -5.72
C LYS A 397 27.88 -11.83 -4.42
N GLY A 398 27.58 -13.13 -4.41
CA GLY A 398 27.70 -14.02 -3.25
C GLY A 398 26.56 -13.91 -2.24
N SER A 399 25.50 -13.15 -2.52
CA SER A 399 24.35 -13.02 -1.62
C SER A 399 23.37 -14.20 -1.73
N PRO A 400 22.54 -14.45 -0.70
CA PRO A 400 21.44 -15.41 -0.79
C PRO A 400 20.48 -15.14 -1.95
N ALA A 401 20.20 -13.87 -2.26
CA ALA A 401 19.35 -13.51 -3.40
C ALA A 401 19.93 -14.00 -4.74
N GLN A 402 21.26 -14.06 -4.87
CA GLN A 402 21.89 -14.55 -6.09
C GLN A 402 21.52 -16.01 -6.38
N ALA A 403 21.52 -16.88 -5.36
CA ALA A 403 21.18 -18.29 -5.52
C ALA A 403 19.70 -18.52 -5.90
N ILE A 404 18.84 -17.55 -5.60
CA ILE A 404 17.40 -17.60 -5.90
C ILE A 404 17.12 -17.06 -7.30
N LEU A 405 17.78 -15.95 -7.66
CA LEU A 405 17.56 -15.26 -8.93
C LEU A 405 18.33 -15.87 -10.10
N PHE A 406 19.48 -16.49 -9.83
CA PHE A 406 20.35 -17.13 -10.82
C PHE A 406 20.69 -18.57 -10.36
N PRO A 407 19.70 -19.49 -10.37
CA PRO A 407 19.87 -20.85 -9.87
C PRO A 407 20.83 -21.70 -10.69
#